data_AF-A0A9W9Y4E5-F1
#
_entry.id   AF-A0A9W9Y4E5-F1
#
_cell.length_a   1.000
_cell.length_b   1.000
_cell.length_c   1.000
_cell.angle_alpha   90.00
_cell.angle_beta   90.00
_cell.angle_gamma   90.00
#
_symmetry.space_group_name_H-M   'P 1'
#
loop_
_entity.id
_entity.type
_entity.pdbx_description
1 polymer ?
#
loop_
_entity_poly.entity_id
_entity_poly.type
_entity_poly.pdbx_seq_one_letter_code
_entity_poly.pdbx_strand_id
1 'polypeptide(L)'
;MRQTSDYAAYSSLDQETLQVVSNSCGLNASLDLHDPLWIEDPTPQLMCVSDVTYITKFGDTCDTIVKEYQVFSAAIILGNSGHIANCSNIYPDKELCMHLSCDIQYTINDNDDCVNIEYDLSL
;
A
#
# COMPACT_ATOMS: atom_id res chain seq x y z
N MET A 1 -2.33 27.76 3.64
CA MET A 1 -3.65 28.06 3.04
C MET A 1 -3.47 28.00 1.54
N ARG A 2 -4.17 27.09 0.86
CA ARG A 2 -4.07 26.96 -0.60
C ARG A 2 -4.98 28.00 -1.25
N GLN A 3 -4.47 28.70 -2.25
CA GLN A 3 -5.28 29.62 -3.06
C GLN A 3 -5.97 28.82 -4.17
N THR A 4 -7.07 29.36 -4.69
CA THR A 4 -7.70 28.87 -5.91
C THR A 4 -6.74 29.04 -7.08
N SER A 5 -6.25 27.92 -7.61
CA SER A 5 -5.31 27.89 -8.72
C SER A 5 -5.38 26.51 -9.35
N ASP A 6 -5.53 26.47 -10.67
CA ASP A 6 -5.59 25.23 -11.47
C ASP A 6 -4.37 24.29 -11.26
N TYR A 7 -3.27 24.80 -10.71
CA TYR A 7 -2.05 24.06 -10.37
C TYR A 7 -1.97 23.60 -8.90
N ALA A 8 -2.95 23.96 -8.07
CA ALA A 8 -3.03 23.56 -6.67
C ALA A 8 -4.09 22.47 -6.49
N ALA A 9 -3.78 21.49 -5.64
CA ALA A 9 -4.78 20.54 -5.17
C ALA A 9 -5.75 21.25 -4.21
N TYR A 10 -6.68 22.03 -4.75
CA TYR A 10 -7.63 22.84 -4.00
C TYR A 10 -8.90 22.03 -3.72
N SER A 11 -9.09 21.66 -2.45
CA SER A 11 -10.22 20.83 -2.00
C SER A 11 -11.29 21.65 -1.25
N SER A 12 -12.43 21.04 -0.93
CA SER A 12 -13.48 21.67 -0.11
C SER A 12 -12.97 22.18 1.24
N LEU A 13 -12.03 21.47 1.88
CA LEU A 13 -11.41 21.91 3.13
C LEU A 13 -10.59 23.21 2.94
N ASP A 14 -9.91 23.34 1.80
CA ASP A 14 -9.17 24.55 1.46
C ASP A 14 -10.11 25.72 1.16
N GLN A 15 -11.26 25.43 0.54
CA GLN A 15 -12.32 26.40 0.28
C GLN A 15 -12.90 27.00 1.55
N GLU A 16 -13.29 26.15 2.51
CA GLU A 16 -13.80 26.59 3.81
C GLU A 16 -12.78 27.49 4.53
N THR A 17 -11.51 27.08 4.52
CA THR A 17 -10.42 27.83 5.15
C THR A 17 -10.20 29.18 4.45
N LEU A 18 -10.21 29.21 3.11
CA LEU A 18 -10.01 30.43 2.33
C LEU A 18 -11.19 31.40 2.49
N GLN A 19 -12.41 30.90 2.65
CA GLN A 19 -13.61 31.70 2.92
C GLN A 19 -13.50 32.43 4.26
N VAL A 20 -13.06 31.74 5.32
CA VAL A 20 -12.88 32.33 6.66
C VAL A 20 -11.86 33.47 6.62
N VAL A 21 -10.74 33.26 5.92
CA VAL A 21 -9.66 34.24 5.81
C VAL A 21 -10.09 35.44 4.97
N SER A 22 -10.78 35.18 3.87
CA SER A 22 -11.30 36.25 2.99
C SER A 22 -12.25 37.17 3.75
N ASN A 23 -13.15 36.60 4.56
CA ASN A 23 -14.06 37.37 5.40
C ASN A 23 -13.34 38.12 6.52
N SER A 24 -12.36 37.49 7.17
CA SER A 24 -11.64 38.07 8.30
C SER A 24 -10.68 39.18 7.89
N CYS A 25 -10.09 39.07 6.70
CA CYS A 25 -9.07 39.97 6.19
C CYS A 25 -9.59 40.93 5.10
N GLY A 26 -10.86 40.85 4.71
CA GLY A 26 -11.46 41.68 3.66
C GLY A 26 -10.85 41.42 2.27
N LEU A 27 -10.40 40.19 2.02
CA LEU A 27 -9.82 39.79 0.74
C LEU A 27 -10.92 39.30 -0.20
N ASN A 28 -10.76 39.59 -1.49
CA ASN A 28 -11.66 39.08 -2.54
C ASN A 28 -10.99 37.92 -3.28
N ALA A 29 -10.96 36.74 -2.66
CA ALA A 29 -10.42 35.53 -3.27
C ALA A 29 -11.53 34.72 -3.95
N SER A 30 -11.24 34.12 -5.11
CA SER A 30 -12.13 33.10 -5.69
C SER A 30 -12.17 31.88 -4.76
N LEU A 31 -13.34 31.24 -4.70
CA LEU A 31 -13.60 30.02 -3.94
C LEU A 31 -13.99 28.86 -4.86
N ASP A 32 -13.81 29.01 -6.16
CA ASP A 32 -14.26 28.02 -7.12
C ASP A 32 -13.48 26.72 -6.96
N LEU A 33 -14.19 25.62 -6.77
CA LEU A 33 -13.61 24.29 -6.82
C LEU A 33 -13.38 23.97 -8.30
N HIS A 34 -12.14 23.65 -8.63
CA HIS A 34 -11.75 23.24 -9.97
C HIS A 34 -11.01 21.91 -9.88
N ASP A 35 -11.16 21.10 -10.93
CA ASP A 35 -10.32 19.93 -11.07
C ASP A 35 -8.88 20.41 -11.31
N PRO A 36 -7.91 19.81 -10.64
CA PRO A 36 -6.53 20.18 -10.83
C PRO A 36 -6.02 19.73 -12.21
N LEU A 37 -5.14 20.52 -12.84
CA LEU A 37 -4.63 20.24 -14.20
C LEU A 37 -3.64 19.06 -14.28
N TRP A 38 -3.50 18.26 -13.22
CA TRP A 38 -2.68 17.05 -13.34
C TRP A 38 -3.44 15.98 -14.11
N ILE A 39 -2.72 15.32 -15.00
CA ILE A 39 -3.20 14.13 -15.66
C ILE A 39 -3.18 13.05 -14.59
N GLU A 40 -4.32 12.39 -14.35
CA GLU A 40 -4.30 11.18 -13.54
C GLU A 40 -3.33 10.21 -14.19
N ASP A 41 -2.22 9.91 -13.51
CA ASP A 41 -1.36 8.83 -13.95
C ASP A 41 -2.25 7.58 -14.00
N PRO A 42 -2.26 6.85 -15.13
CA PRO A 42 -3.04 5.63 -15.22
C PRO A 42 -2.65 4.78 -14.03
N THR A 43 -3.66 4.34 -13.27
CA THR A 43 -3.44 3.52 -12.08
C THR A 43 -2.51 2.39 -12.50
N PRO A 44 -1.29 2.29 -11.93
CA PRO A 44 -0.35 1.27 -12.36
C PRO A 44 -1.07 -0.07 -12.30
N GLN A 45 -1.23 -0.72 -13.46
CA GLN A 45 -1.87 -2.02 -13.48
C GLN A 45 -1.05 -2.93 -12.59
N LEU A 46 -1.73 -3.56 -11.64
CA LEU A 46 -1.09 -4.44 -10.68
C LEU A 46 -0.50 -5.62 -11.45
N MET A 47 0.81 -5.61 -11.66
CA MET A 47 1.51 -6.68 -12.35
C MET A 47 1.74 -7.83 -11.37
N CYS A 48 0.84 -8.81 -11.34
CA CYS A 48 1.05 -10.06 -10.62
C CYS A 48 1.80 -11.04 -11.53
N VAL A 49 3.13 -11.12 -11.40
CA VAL A 49 3.97 -12.00 -12.25
C VAL A 49 3.58 -13.48 -12.19
N SER A 50 3.00 -13.93 -11.07
CA SER A 50 2.53 -15.30 -10.88
C SER A 50 1.15 -15.58 -11.49
N ASP A 51 0.42 -14.54 -11.92
CA ASP A 51 -1.01 -14.56 -12.22
C ASP A 51 -1.91 -15.06 -11.06
N VAL A 52 -1.38 -15.14 -9.84
CA VAL A 52 -2.11 -15.58 -8.64
C VAL A 52 -2.41 -14.37 -7.75
N THR A 53 -3.70 -14.20 -7.45
CA THR A 53 -4.18 -13.20 -6.49
C THR A 53 -4.84 -13.85 -5.28
N TYR A 54 -4.88 -13.10 -4.18
CA TYR A 54 -5.56 -13.48 -2.95
C TYR A 54 -6.33 -12.29 -2.38
N ILE A 55 -7.59 -12.51 -1.97
CA ILE A 55 -8.39 -11.51 -1.25
C ILE A 55 -8.26 -11.76 0.25
N THR A 56 -7.74 -10.76 0.96
CA THR A 56 -7.51 -10.85 2.41
C THR A 56 -8.80 -10.97 3.19
N LYS A 57 -8.73 -11.71 4.29
CA LYS A 57 -9.81 -12.01 5.22
C LYS A 57 -9.46 -11.51 6.61
N PHE A 58 -10.49 -11.39 7.45
CA PHE A 58 -10.29 -11.04 8.84
C PHE A 58 -9.43 -12.09 9.56
N GLY A 59 -8.37 -11.63 10.23
CA GLY A 59 -7.43 -12.49 10.95
C GLY A 59 -6.22 -12.94 10.13
N ASP A 60 -6.14 -12.55 8.87
CA ASP A 60 -4.95 -12.85 8.06
C ASP A 60 -3.71 -12.12 8.57
N THR A 61 -2.60 -12.87 8.58
CA THR A 61 -1.26 -12.37 8.78
C THR A 61 -0.37 -12.72 7.60
N CYS A 62 0.74 -12.01 7.44
CA CYS A 62 1.74 -12.37 6.42
C CYS A 62 2.18 -13.82 6.58
N ASP A 63 2.37 -14.31 7.81
CA ASP A 63 2.82 -15.69 8.08
C ASP A 63 1.77 -16.74 7.66
N THR A 64 0.48 -16.45 7.86
CA THR A 64 -0.58 -17.36 7.40
C THR A 64 -0.64 -17.43 5.88
N ILE A 65 -0.53 -16.27 5.21
CA ILE A 65 -0.62 -16.16 3.75
C ILE A 65 0.62 -16.79 3.09
N VAL A 66 1.82 -16.49 3.59
CA VAL A 66 3.06 -17.02 3.00
C VAL A 66 3.07 -18.53 3.06
N LYS A 67 2.60 -19.12 4.17
CA LYS A 67 2.50 -20.57 4.34
C LYS A 67 1.49 -21.22 3.40
N GLU A 68 0.35 -20.55 3.16
CA GLU A 68 -0.67 -21.05 2.22
C GLU A 68 -0.18 -21.04 0.77
N TYR A 69 0.51 -19.96 0.36
CA TYR A 69 0.92 -19.74 -1.03
C TYR A 69 2.36 -20.15 -1.35
N GLN A 70 3.07 -20.73 -0.37
CA GLN A 70 4.47 -21.14 -0.49
C GLN A 70 5.42 -20.01 -0.94
N VAL A 71 5.15 -18.76 -0.58
CA VAL A 71 6.02 -17.60 -0.91
C VAL A 71 6.91 -17.22 0.27
N PHE A 72 7.91 -16.36 0.06
CA PHE A 72 8.73 -15.82 1.14
C PHE A 72 8.12 -14.52 1.72
N SER A 73 8.26 -14.29 3.03
CA SER A 73 7.53 -13.22 3.75
C SER A 73 7.81 -11.81 3.24
N ALA A 74 9.05 -11.52 2.84
CA ALA A 74 9.39 -10.21 2.29
C ALA A 74 8.69 -9.93 0.95
N ALA A 75 8.41 -10.97 0.14
CA ALA A 75 7.75 -10.84 -1.15
C ALA A 75 6.32 -10.30 -1.00
N ILE A 76 5.59 -10.80 0.00
CA ILE A 76 4.22 -10.34 0.27
C ILE A 76 4.18 -8.85 0.63
N ILE A 77 5.10 -8.39 1.47
CA ILE A 77 5.16 -6.97 1.88
C ILE A 77 5.56 -6.09 0.69
N LEU A 78 6.64 -6.45 0.00
CA LEU A 78 7.18 -5.61 -1.08
C LEU A 78 6.23 -5.55 -2.28
N GLY A 79 5.63 -6.70 -2.64
CA GLY A 79 4.67 -6.80 -3.74
C GLY A 79 3.34 -6.12 -3.47
N ASN A 80 2.99 -5.90 -2.21
CA ASN A 80 1.68 -5.37 -1.80
C ASN A 80 1.81 -4.20 -0.83
N SER A 81 2.88 -3.40 -0.96
CA SER A 81 3.19 -2.31 -0.04
C SER A 81 2.11 -1.21 0.02
N GLY A 82 1.30 -1.06 -1.03
CA GLY A 82 0.11 -0.20 -1.03
C GLY A 82 -1.09 -0.74 -0.25
N HIS A 83 -1.10 -2.03 0.10
CA HIS A 83 -2.20 -2.71 0.77
C HIS A 83 -1.84 -3.23 2.16
N ILE A 84 -0.56 -3.54 2.41
CA ILE A 84 -0.08 -4.13 3.66
C ILE A 84 0.76 -3.09 4.42
N ALA A 85 0.15 -2.50 5.44
CA ALA A 85 0.84 -1.63 6.40
C ALA A 85 1.35 -2.39 7.64
N ASN A 86 0.72 -3.52 7.98
CA ASN A 86 1.03 -4.32 9.17
C ASN A 86 0.85 -5.81 8.88
N CYS A 87 1.92 -6.60 9.01
CA CYS A 87 1.88 -8.03 8.76
C CYS A 87 1.17 -8.86 9.81
N SER A 88 1.00 -8.34 11.03
CA SER A 88 0.29 -9.05 12.11
C SER A 88 -1.22 -8.82 12.08
N ASN A 89 -1.70 -7.88 11.26
CA ASN A 89 -3.12 -7.55 11.15
C ASN A 89 -3.40 -6.91 9.78
N ILE A 90 -3.70 -7.76 8.80
CA ILE A 90 -4.00 -7.30 7.44
C ILE A 90 -5.49 -6.96 7.37
N TYR A 91 -5.82 -5.79 6.81
CA TYR A 91 -7.21 -5.41 6.59
C TYR A 91 -7.86 -6.36 5.57
N PRO A 92 -9.11 -6.80 5.81
CA PRO A 92 -9.83 -7.63 4.86
C PRO A 92 -10.15 -6.86 3.56
N ASP A 93 -10.56 -7.61 2.54
CA ASP A 93 -11.02 -7.10 1.25
C ASP A 93 -9.95 -6.33 0.47
N LYS A 94 -8.69 -6.74 0.61
CA LYS A 94 -7.56 -6.28 -0.21
C LYS A 94 -7.15 -7.38 -1.16
N GLU A 95 -7.08 -7.04 -2.44
CA GLU A 95 -6.51 -7.92 -3.45
C GLU A 95 -4.98 -7.81 -3.39
N LEU A 96 -4.33 -8.94 -3.10
CA LEU A 96 -2.89 -9.06 -3.05
C LEU A 96 -2.39 -9.86 -4.24
N CYS A 97 -1.29 -9.43 -4.86
CA CYS A 97 -0.51 -10.29 -5.74
C CYS A 97 0.31 -11.27 -4.92
N MET A 98 0.19 -12.55 -5.24
CA MET A 98 1.10 -13.56 -4.73
C MET A 98 2.37 -13.56 -5.58
N HIS A 99 3.52 -13.69 -4.94
CA HIS A 99 4.77 -13.89 -5.65
C HIS A 99 4.87 -15.32 -6.19
N LEU A 100 5.92 -15.59 -6.98
CA LEU A 100 6.27 -16.94 -7.39
C LEU A 100 6.50 -17.81 -6.15
N SER A 101 5.91 -19.00 -6.14
CA SER A 101 6.07 -19.97 -5.06
C SER A 101 7.50 -20.49 -5.02
N CYS A 102 7.98 -20.75 -3.81
CA CYS A 102 9.22 -21.44 -3.52
C CYS A 102 8.96 -22.95 -3.43
N ASP A 103 9.92 -23.75 -3.89
CA ASP A 103 9.83 -25.22 -3.77
C ASP A 103 9.88 -25.68 -2.31
N ILE A 104 10.62 -24.94 -1.48
CA ILE A 104 10.85 -25.26 -0.07
C ILE A 104 10.50 -24.02 0.78
N GLN A 105 9.77 -24.25 1.87
CA GLN A 105 9.58 -23.28 2.93
C GLN A 105 10.25 -23.74 4.21
N TYR A 106 10.85 -22.79 4.93
CA TYR A 106 11.51 -23.02 6.19
C TYR A 106 10.92 -22.11 7.27
N THR A 107 10.60 -22.69 8.42
CA THR A 107 10.18 -21.95 9.61
C THR A 107 11.37 -21.85 10.54
N ILE A 108 11.78 -20.61 10.82
CA ILE A 108 12.90 -20.31 11.73
C ILE A 108 12.54 -20.76 13.15
N ASN A 109 13.48 -21.44 13.78
CA ASN A 109 13.50 -21.87 15.17
C ASN A 109 14.44 -20.97 15.99
N ASP A 110 14.27 -20.98 17.32
CA ASP A 110 15.00 -20.08 18.24
C ASP A 110 16.54 -20.25 18.20
N ASN A 111 17.04 -21.41 17.79
CA ASN A 111 18.47 -21.71 17.73
C ASN A 111 19.05 -21.54 16.32
N ASP A 112 18.23 -21.15 15.35
CA ASP A 112 18.68 -21.03 13.99
C ASP A 112 19.51 -19.76 13.81
N ASP A 113 20.54 -19.86 12.99
CA ASP A 113 21.23 -18.74 12.40
C ASP A 113 21.32 -18.95 10.89
N CYS A 114 21.67 -17.89 10.16
CA CYS A 114 21.72 -17.96 8.70
C CYS A 114 22.71 -19.02 8.20
N VAL A 115 23.78 -19.31 8.94
CA VAL A 115 24.84 -20.25 8.52
C VAL A 115 24.35 -21.69 8.65
N ASN A 116 23.71 -22.03 9.77
CA ASN A 116 23.20 -23.37 10.01
C ASN A 116 22.01 -23.68 9.09
N ILE A 117 21.13 -22.70 8.85
CA ILE A 117 20.04 -22.85 7.86
C ILE A 117 20.61 -23.12 6.47
N GLU A 118 21.61 -22.34 6.03
CA GLU A 118 22.25 -22.53 4.73
C GLU A 118 22.89 -23.92 4.61
N TYR A 119 23.59 -24.37 5.66
CA TYR A 119 24.23 -25.68 5.68
C TYR A 119 23.21 -26.84 5.70
N ASP A 120 22.14 -26.74 6.50
CA ASP A 120 21.16 -27.80 6.66
C ASP A 120 20.22 -27.93 5.45
N LEU A 121 19.93 -26.82 4.77
CA LEU A 121 19.10 -26.79 3.57
C LEU A 121 19.90 -26.99 2.27
N SER A 122 21.24 -26.96 2.32
CA SER A 122 22.20 -27.12 1.21
C SER A 122 21.57 -27.57 -0.11
N LEU A 123 21.11 -26.58 -0.89
CA LEU A 123 20.81 -26.67 -2.31
C LEU A 123 22.10 -26.61 -3.14
#